data_AF-A0A4Q0QI08-F1
#
_entry.id   AF-A0A4Q0QI08-F1
#
_cell.length_a   1.000
_cell.length_b   1.000
_cell.length_c   1.000
_cell.angle_alpha   90.00
_cell.angle_beta   90.00
_cell.angle_gamma   90.00
#
_symmetry.space_group_name_H-M   'P 1'
#
loop_
_entity.id
_entity.type
_entity.pdbx_description
1 polymer ?
#
loop_
_entity_poly.entity_id
_entity_poly.type
_entity_poly.pdbx_seq_one_letter_code
_entity_poly.pdbx_strand_id
1 'polypeptide(L)'
;GDKLQIVDPAAVIQRYACKACGTHMYGRIENKGHPFYGLDFIHPELFQEQGSQAPQFAAFVSSVIESGVKPEQMAGIRARLKEIGLEPYDCLSPALMDAIATHVAKSKAA
;
A
#
# COMPACT_ATOMS: atom_id res chain seq x y z
N GLY A 1 24.22 -8.31 3.86
CA GLY A 1 22.91 -7.72 3.56
C GLY A 1 22.00 -8.78 2.95
N ASP A 2 22.03 -10.00 3.49
CA ASP A 2 21.72 -11.19 2.67
C ASP A 2 20.43 -11.89 3.07
N LYS A 3 19.75 -11.34 4.08
CA LYS A 3 18.52 -11.89 4.65
C LYS A 3 17.28 -11.54 3.84
N LEU A 4 17.35 -10.55 2.96
CA LEU A 4 16.22 -10.08 2.16
C LEU A 4 16.38 -10.45 0.69
N GLN A 5 15.25 -10.69 0.03
CA GLN A 5 15.13 -10.90 -1.41
C GLN A 5 13.99 -10.03 -1.96
N ILE A 6 14.10 -9.64 -3.23
CA ILE A 6 13.01 -8.95 -3.93
C ILE A 6 12.00 -9.99 -4.38
N VAL A 7 10.72 -9.80 -4.03
CA VAL A 7 9.64 -10.74 -4.37
C VAL A 7 9.39 -10.79 -5.87
N ASP A 8 9.32 -9.62 -6.52
CA ASP A 8 9.19 -9.48 -7.96
C ASP A 8 10.01 -8.27 -8.43
N PRO A 9 11.13 -8.48 -9.14
CA PRO A 9 11.96 -7.38 -9.66
C PRO A 9 11.28 -6.49 -10.69
N ALA A 10 10.22 -6.99 -11.37
CA ALA A 10 9.48 -6.23 -12.37
C ALA A 10 8.37 -5.36 -11.76
N ALA A 11 8.03 -5.56 -10.49
CA ALA A 11 7.04 -4.75 -9.80
C ALA A 11 7.54 -3.31 -9.60
N VAL A 12 6.64 -2.34 -9.76
CA VAL A 12 6.94 -0.90 -9.56
C VAL A 12 7.42 -0.62 -8.13
N ILE A 13 6.78 -1.27 -7.15
CA ILE A 13 7.23 -1.29 -5.76
C ILE A 13 7.94 -2.62 -5.56
N GLN A 14 9.27 -2.58 -5.49
CA GLN A 14 10.08 -3.75 -5.19
C GLN A 14 9.97 -4.07 -3.70
N ARG A 15 9.32 -5.20 -3.39
CA ARG A 15 9.07 -5.65 -2.02
C ARG A 15 10.23 -6.51 -1.55
N TYR A 16 10.91 -6.07 -0.49
CA TYR A 16 12.03 -6.78 0.12
C TYR A 16 11.52 -7.68 1.25
N ALA A 17 11.49 -8.98 0.99
CA ALA A 17 10.98 -9.99 1.90
C ALA A 17 12.11 -10.78 2.56
N CYS A 18 11.91 -11.18 3.82
CA CYS A 18 12.80 -12.11 4.51
C CYS A 18 12.84 -13.46 3.79
N LYS A 19 14.04 -13.95 3.47
CA LYS A 19 14.24 -15.24 2.79
C LYS A 19 13.76 -16.46 3.61
N ALA A 20 13.71 -16.33 4.94
CA ALA A 20 13.37 -17.44 5.83
C ALA A 20 11.86 -17.54 6.11
N CYS A 21 11.19 -16.40 6.36
CA CYS A 21 9.79 -16.38 6.79
C CYS A 21 8.84 -15.68 5.81
N GLY A 22 9.35 -15.07 4.73
CA GLY A 22 8.52 -14.39 3.72
C GLY A 22 7.99 -13.01 4.13
N THR A 23 8.18 -12.58 5.38
CA THR A 23 7.71 -11.26 5.86
C THR A 23 8.33 -10.13 5.04
N HIS A 24 7.49 -9.24 4.50
CA HIS A 24 7.92 -8.04 3.80
C HIS A 24 8.42 -7.01 4.81
N MET A 25 9.69 -6.62 4.70
CA MET A 25 10.30 -5.67 5.64
C MET A 25 10.12 -4.22 5.18
N TYR A 26 10.28 -3.99 3.86
CA TYR A 26 9.95 -2.72 3.23
C TYR A 26 9.69 -2.92 1.74
N GLY A 27 8.96 -1.99 1.12
CA GLY A 27 8.79 -1.87 -0.32
C GLY A 27 9.39 -0.56 -0.80
N ARG A 28 10.27 -0.62 -1.81
CA ARG A 28 10.95 0.55 -2.36
C ARG A 28 10.60 0.76 -3.82
N ILE A 29 10.56 2.01 -4.22
CA ILE A 29 10.38 2.41 -5.62
C ILE A 29 11.70 2.96 -6.14
N GLU A 30 12.29 2.25 -7.10
CA GLU A 30 13.59 2.62 -7.70
C GLU A 30 13.43 3.64 -8.84
N ASN A 31 12.24 3.72 -9.45
CA ASN A 31 11.97 4.62 -10.55
C ASN A 31 11.83 6.08 -10.06
N LYS A 32 12.83 6.91 -10.35
CA LYS A 32 12.87 8.35 -10.03
C LYS A 32 11.69 9.17 -10.55
N GLY A 33 11.02 8.70 -11.61
CA GLY A 33 9.85 9.36 -12.18
C GLY A 33 8.53 9.01 -11.50
N HIS A 34 8.52 8.11 -10.53
CA HIS A 34 7.29 7.67 -9.86
C HIS A 34 6.86 8.66 -8.76
N PRO A 35 5.55 8.92 -8.55
CA PRO A 35 5.05 9.89 -7.55
C PRO A 35 5.47 9.61 -6.11
N PHE A 36 5.71 8.34 -5.77
CA PHE A 36 6.18 7.90 -4.46
C PHE A 36 7.67 7.58 -4.40
N TYR A 37 8.47 7.98 -5.40
CA TYR A 37 9.92 7.82 -5.32
C TYR A 37 10.49 8.57 -4.10
N GLY A 38 11.40 7.93 -3.38
CA GLY A 38 11.97 8.44 -2.13
C GLY A 38 11.15 8.11 -0.87
N LEU A 39 10.01 7.42 -1.01
CA LEU A 39 9.23 6.89 0.10
C LEU A 39 9.30 5.36 0.11
N ASP A 40 9.63 4.79 1.27
CA ASP A 40 9.54 3.34 1.50
C ASP A 40 8.19 3.00 2.15
N PHE A 41 7.62 1.87 1.74
CA PHE A 41 6.40 1.29 2.30
C PHE A 41 6.78 0.27 3.35
N ILE A 42 6.26 0.40 4.57
CA ILE A 42 6.59 -0.46 5.70
C ILE A 42 5.33 -1.00 6.35
N HIS A 43 5.49 -2.06 7.16
CA HIS A 43 4.46 -2.68 7.98
C HIS A 43 4.70 -2.31 9.45
N PRO A 44 4.11 -1.23 9.98
CA PRO A 44 4.37 -0.78 11.35
C PRO A 44 3.98 -1.80 12.41
N GLU A 45 3.10 -2.76 12.08
CA GLU A 45 2.77 -3.88 12.96
C GLU A 45 3.96 -4.79 13.29
N LEU A 46 5.07 -4.69 12.56
CA LEU A 46 6.32 -5.40 12.84
C LEU A 46 7.21 -4.69 13.87
N PHE A 47 6.87 -3.48 14.29
CA PHE A 47 7.68 -2.71 15.24
C PHE A 47 7.46 -3.20 16.67
N GLN A 48 8.54 -3.22 17.45
CA GLN A 48 8.45 -3.53 18.88
C GLN A 48 7.93 -2.33 19.69
N GLU A 49 8.22 -1.12 19.20
CA GLU A 49 7.82 0.13 19.83
C GLU A 49 6.43 0.56 19.36
N GLN A 50 5.64 1.13 20.27
CA GLN A 50 4.36 1.73 19.96
C GLN A 50 4.53 3.18 19.46
N GLY A 51 3.46 3.76 18.90
CA GLY A 51 3.43 5.18 18.52
C GLY A 51 3.62 5.43 17.03
N SER A 52 3.65 4.39 16.19
CA SER A 52 3.52 4.56 14.75
C SER A 52 2.20 5.26 14.40
N GLN A 53 2.19 5.99 13.29
CA GLN A 53 0.99 6.66 12.79
C GLN A 53 -0.17 5.67 12.65
N ALA A 54 -1.34 6.02 13.21
CA ALA A 54 -2.54 5.20 13.12
C ALA A 54 -3.05 5.08 11.67
N PRO A 55 -3.71 3.97 11.29
CA PRO A 55 -4.37 3.84 10.00
C PRO A 55 -5.40 4.95 9.78
N GLN A 56 -5.45 5.52 8.56
CA GLN A 56 -6.30 6.67 8.26
C GLN A 56 -7.49 6.34 7.34
N PHE A 57 -7.39 5.27 6.53
CA PHE A 57 -8.43 4.83 5.60
C PHE A 57 -8.15 3.38 5.17
N ALA A 58 -9.08 2.76 4.44
CA ALA A 58 -8.88 1.46 3.81
C ALA A 58 -8.73 1.62 2.29
N ALA A 59 -7.63 1.11 1.73
CA ALA A 59 -7.30 1.23 0.32
C ALA A 59 -7.63 -0.06 -0.46
N PHE A 60 -7.87 0.07 -1.77
CA PHE A 60 -8.10 -1.06 -2.70
C PHE A 60 -9.10 -2.11 -2.18
N VAL A 61 -10.19 -1.64 -1.55
CA VAL A 61 -11.10 -2.52 -0.79
C VAL A 61 -11.73 -3.59 -1.67
N SER A 62 -12.14 -3.30 -2.90
CA SER A 62 -12.65 -4.30 -3.85
C SER A 62 -11.65 -5.40 -4.22
N SER A 63 -10.34 -5.14 -4.20
CA SER A 63 -9.33 -6.14 -4.58
C SER A 63 -9.23 -7.33 -3.61
N VAL A 64 -9.84 -7.26 -2.43
CA VAL A 64 -9.96 -8.45 -1.56
C VAL A 64 -10.76 -9.59 -2.22
N ILE A 65 -11.63 -9.27 -3.20
CA ILE A 65 -12.34 -10.27 -4.02
C ILE A 65 -11.35 -11.09 -4.85
N GLU A 66 -10.32 -10.44 -5.41
CA GLU A 66 -9.26 -11.09 -6.20
C GLU A 66 -8.44 -12.07 -5.34
N SER A 67 -8.49 -11.91 -4.01
CA SER A 67 -7.86 -12.80 -3.03
C SER A 67 -8.81 -13.86 -2.46
N GLY A 68 -10.04 -13.97 -2.99
CA GLY A 68 -11.01 -15.02 -2.67
C GLY A 68 -12.16 -14.61 -1.75
N VAL A 69 -12.30 -13.33 -1.39
CA VAL A 69 -13.48 -12.84 -0.66
C VAL A 69 -14.70 -12.89 -1.58
N LYS A 70 -15.81 -13.45 -1.06
CA LYS A 70 -17.07 -13.52 -1.80
C LYS A 70 -17.68 -12.13 -1.98
N PRO A 71 -18.13 -11.73 -3.18
CA PRO A 71 -18.72 -10.40 -3.42
C PRO A 71 -19.87 -10.05 -2.47
N GLU A 72 -20.65 -11.04 -2.02
CA GLU A 72 -21.77 -10.85 -1.10
C GLU A 72 -21.33 -10.39 0.30
N GLN A 73 -20.05 -10.59 0.67
CA GLN A 73 -19.49 -10.16 1.95
C GLN A 73 -19.03 -8.69 1.93
N MET A 74 -18.91 -8.07 0.75
CA MET A 74 -18.35 -6.73 0.60
C MET A 74 -19.15 -5.64 1.31
N ALA A 75 -20.48 -5.79 1.38
CA ALA A 75 -21.32 -4.86 2.12
C ALA A 75 -20.97 -4.85 3.62
N GLY A 76 -20.80 -6.03 4.22
CA GLY A 76 -20.40 -6.18 5.62
C GLY A 76 -18.98 -5.67 5.89
N ILE A 77 -18.04 -5.95 4.99
CA ILE A 77 -16.65 -5.46 5.09
C ILE A 77 -16.63 -3.93 5.08
N ARG A 78 -17.28 -3.29 4.10
CA ARG A 78 -17.33 -1.83 4.00
C ARG A 78 -18.02 -1.19 5.19
N ALA A 79 -19.11 -1.79 5.69
CA ALA A 79 -19.79 -1.31 6.89
C ALA A 79 -18.84 -1.35 8.10
N ARG A 80 -18.14 -2.48 8.31
CA ARG A 80 -17.23 -2.62 9.45
C ARG A 80 -16.07 -1.64 9.40
N LEU A 81 -15.49 -1.38 8.22
CA LEU A 81 -14.43 -0.39 8.03
C LEU A 81 -14.90 1.02 8.42
N LYS A 82 -16.11 1.41 8.01
CA LYS A 82 -16.71 2.69 8.39
C LYS A 82 -16.95 2.80 9.90
N GLU A 83 -17.43 1.74 10.55
CA GLU A 83 -17.65 1.72 12.00
C GLU A 83 -16.37 1.99 12.81
N ILE A 84 -15.21 1.54 12.30
CA ILE A 84 -13.91 1.78 12.94
C ILE A 84 -13.22 3.06 12.46
N GLY A 85 -13.91 3.89 11.68
CA GLY A 85 -13.39 5.18 11.21
C GLY A 85 -12.43 5.09 10.03
N LEU A 86 -12.37 3.96 9.33
CA LEU A 86 -11.55 3.79 8.13
C LEU A 86 -12.45 3.86 6.89
N GLU A 87 -12.51 5.03 6.26
CA GLU A 87 -13.32 5.20 5.04
C GLU A 87 -12.79 4.25 3.93
N PRO A 88 -13.65 3.40 3.33
CA PRO A 88 -13.25 2.44 2.32
C PRO A 88 -13.18 3.06 0.93
N TYR A 89 -12.02 2.94 0.28
CA TYR A 89 -11.80 3.33 -1.11
C TYR A 89 -11.37 2.13 -1.95
N ASP A 90 -11.82 2.09 -3.21
CA ASP A 90 -11.38 1.09 -4.20
C ASP A 90 -10.06 1.48 -4.90
N CYS A 91 -9.42 2.56 -4.42
CA CYS A 91 -8.07 3.01 -4.78
C CYS A 91 -7.37 3.54 -3.52
N LEU A 92 -6.60 4.63 -3.61
CA LEU A 92 -6.09 5.35 -2.44
C LEU A 92 -7.08 6.43 -1.98
N SER A 93 -6.75 7.13 -0.89
CA SER A 93 -7.54 8.28 -0.44
C SER A 93 -7.53 9.40 -1.49
N PRO A 94 -8.58 10.25 -1.54
CA PRO A 94 -8.66 11.35 -2.51
C PRO A 94 -7.41 12.24 -2.54
N ALA A 95 -6.87 12.59 -1.36
CA ALA A 95 -5.66 13.41 -1.26
C ALA A 95 -4.42 12.75 -1.88
N LEU A 96 -4.25 11.43 -1.73
CA LEU A 96 -3.14 10.70 -2.35
C LEU A 96 -3.35 10.54 -3.86
N MET A 97 -4.60 10.32 -4.30
CA MET A 97 -4.94 10.24 -5.71
C MET A 97 -4.67 11.57 -6.43
N ASP A 98 -5.02 12.70 -5.80
CA ASP A 98 -4.75 14.05 -6.32
C ASP A 98 -3.25 14.34 -6.39
N ALA A 99 -2.48 13.90 -5.39
CA ALA A 99 -1.02 14.03 -5.40
C ALA A 99 -0.39 13.24 -6.55
N ILE A 100 -0.85 12.01 -6.81
CA ILE A 100 -0.41 11.19 -7.95
C ILE A 100 -0.76 11.88 -9.27
N ALA A 101 -2.01 12.32 -9.43
CA ALA A 101 -2.47 12.97 -10.66
C ALA A 101 -1.69 14.26 -10.94
N THR A 102 -1.41 15.06 -9.90
CA THR A 102 -0.62 16.28 -9.98
C THR A 102 0.81 15.99 -10.43
N HIS A 103 1.45 14.97 -9.86
CA HIS A 103 2.79 14.55 -10.27
C HIS A 103 2.82 14.14 -11.74
N VAL A 104 1.89 13.29 -12.18
CA VAL A 104 1.80 12.84 -13.58
C VAL A 104 1.57 14.01 -14.53
N ALA A 105 0.70 14.96 -14.18
CA ALA A 105 0.46 16.15 -15.00
C ALA A 105 1.73 17.00 -15.14
N LYS A 106 2.47 17.24 -14.05
CA LYS A 106 3.73 17.98 -14.06
C LYS A 106 4.81 17.26 -14.89
N SER A 107 4.92 15.94 -14.78
CA SER A 107 5.92 15.17 -15.54
C SER A 107 5.69 15.17 -17.04
N LYS A 108 4.43 15.31 -17.49
CA LYS A 108 4.08 15.38 -18.92
C LYS A 108 4.22 16.78 -19.52
N ALA A 109 4.18 17.82 -18.68
CA ALA A 109 4.33 19.21 -19.10
C ALA A 109 5.82 19.64 -19.18
N ALA A 110 6.74 18.79 -18.73
CA ALA A 110 8.18 18.99 -18.73
C ALA A 110 8.85 18.42 -19.99
#